data_AF-A0A8T5L8R8-F1
#
_entry.id   AF-A0A8T5L8R8-F1
#
_cell.length_a   1.000
_cell.length_b   1.000
_cell.length_c   1.000
_cell.angle_alpha   90.00
_cell.angle_beta   90.00
_cell.angle_gamma   90.00
#
_symmetry.space_group_name_H-M   'P 1'
#
loop_
_entity.id
_entity.type
_entity.pdbx_description
1 polymer ?
#
loop_
_entity_poly.entity_id
_entity_poly.type
_entity_poly.pdbx_seq_one_letter_code
_entity_poly.pdbx_strand_id
1 'polypeptide(L)'
;MVRTKGSLGIGFRKDKGKQRKFYRGKPVKKKRKVGGVLKPYKPRRQRGDPIKLYFWEKRPMSKAGYRNWSRKLRPYAKRMVYHPLIRIDVDPSRISTVEEVKNLTLEVIGYEGTFIMRGFSNAKTKTHVKQVRLAVIKIVNFSGGLKAFVSEYSRLSRYWFFQGGK
;
A
#
# COMPACT_ATOMS: atom_id res chain seq x y z
N MET A 1 54.98 -13.80 -50.80
CA MET A 1 53.59 -13.80 -50.28
C MET A 1 53.63 -13.90 -48.76
N VAL A 2 53.44 -12.79 -48.06
CA VAL A 2 53.56 -12.69 -46.60
C VAL A 2 52.16 -12.64 -46.00
N ARG A 3 51.83 -13.57 -45.10
CA ARG A 3 50.58 -13.59 -44.34
C ARG A 3 50.69 -12.66 -43.14
N THR A 4 49.98 -11.54 -43.18
CA THR A 4 49.82 -10.65 -42.02
C THR A 4 48.80 -11.24 -41.05
N LYS A 5 49.27 -11.60 -39.85
CA LYS A 5 48.44 -11.83 -38.67
C LYS A 5 47.79 -10.50 -38.27
N GLY A 6 46.46 -10.42 -38.30
CA GLY A 6 45.72 -9.31 -37.67
C GLY A 6 44.60 -8.73 -38.50
N SER A 7 43.47 -9.43 -38.60
CA SER A 7 42.14 -8.80 -38.73
C SER A 7 41.05 -9.85 -38.47
N LEU A 8 40.99 -10.32 -37.23
CA LEU A 8 39.76 -10.92 -36.71
C LEU A 8 38.71 -9.79 -36.60
N GLY A 9 38.05 -9.49 -37.72
CA GLY A 9 36.83 -8.70 -37.78
C GLY A 9 35.69 -9.47 -37.11
N ILE A 10 35.74 -9.54 -35.78
CA ILE A 10 34.69 -10.12 -34.94
C ILE A 10 33.62 -9.06 -34.77
N GLY A 11 32.42 -9.31 -35.33
CA GLY A 11 31.22 -8.70 -34.76
C GLY A 11 30.07 -8.32 -35.69
N PHE A 12 29.76 -9.07 -36.75
CA PHE A 12 28.37 -9.09 -37.23
C PHE A 12 27.51 -9.82 -36.18
N ARG A 13 27.18 -9.12 -35.08
CA ARG A 13 26.19 -9.59 -34.12
C ARG A 13 24.82 -9.47 -34.80
N LYS A 14 24.32 -10.61 -35.26
CA LYS A 14 22.94 -10.77 -35.73
C LYS A 14 21.99 -10.33 -34.61
N ASP A 15 21.53 -9.08 -34.63
CA ASP A 15 20.35 -8.61 -33.87
C ASP A 15 19.04 -9.14 -34.49
N LYS A 16 19.06 -10.39 -34.97
CA LYS A 16 17.88 -11.16 -35.34
C LYS A 16 17.43 -11.94 -34.10
N GLY A 17 16.37 -11.48 -33.41
CA GLY A 17 15.59 -12.42 -32.60
C GLY A 17 15.08 -12.02 -31.22
N LYS A 18 14.85 -10.74 -30.91
CA LYS A 18 13.82 -10.38 -29.91
C LYS A 18 12.63 -9.73 -30.61
N GLN A 19 12.03 -10.47 -31.54
CA GLN A 19 10.66 -10.19 -31.97
C GLN A 19 9.79 -10.04 -30.72
N ARG A 20 9.22 -8.84 -30.58
CA ARG A 20 8.25 -8.51 -29.55
C ARG A 20 7.04 -9.40 -29.78
N LYS A 21 6.76 -10.37 -28.90
CA LYS A 21 5.47 -11.07 -28.95
C LYS A 21 4.37 -10.06 -28.65
N PHE A 22 3.57 -9.72 -29.66
CA PHE A 22 2.32 -9.01 -29.50
C PHE A 22 1.23 -10.03 -29.16
N TYR A 23 0.40 -9.75 -28.15
CA TYR A 23 -0.82 -10.52 -27.90
C TYR A 23 -1.99 -9.54 -27.94
N ARG A 24 -2.96 -9.77 -28.84
CA ARG A 24 -4.08 -8.84 -29.11
C ARG A 24 -3.64 -7.39 -29.40
N GLY A 25 -2.63 -7.20 -30.25
CA GLY A 25 -2.15 -5.87 -30.64
C GLY A 25 -1.43 -5.06 -29.55
N LYS A 26 -1.23 -5.60 -28.34
CA LYS A 26 -0.57 -4.89 -27.22
C LYS A 26 0.86 -5.42 -27.00
N PRO A 27 1.87 -4.55 -26.80
CA PRO A 27 3.23 -4.98 -26.49
C PRO A 27 3.27 -5.66 -25.12
N VAL A 28 3.63 -6.94 -25.07
CA VAL A 28 3.78 -7.70 -23.83
C VAL A 28 5.07 -7.26 -23.12
N LYS A 29 5.01 -6.13 -22.39
CA LYS A 29 6.12 -5.58 -21.59
C LYS A 29 6.46 -6.52 -20.41
N LYS A 30 7.25 -7.57 -20.62
CA LYS A 30 7.60 -8.48 -19.52
C LYS A 30 8.86 -8.08 -18.72
N LYS A 31 9.85 -7.37 -19.27
CA LYS A 31 11.07 -6.99 -18.50
C LYS A 31 11.65 -5.63 -18.94
N ARG A 32 12.08 -4.81 -17.98
CA ARG A 32 12.90 -3.59 -18.15
C ARG A 32 14.34 -3.86 -17.71
N LYS A 33 15.33 -3.28 -18.40
CA LYS A 33 16.75 -3.38 -17.99
C LYS A 33 17.05 -2.23 -17.00
N VAL A 34 17.55 -2.55 -15.82
CA VAL A 34 17.96 -1.57 -14.80
C VAL A 34 19.33 -1.97 -14.27
N GLY A 35 20.37 -1.17 -14.54
CA GLY A 35 21.76 -1.48 -14.17
C GLY A 35 22.23 -2.81 -14.73
N GLY A 36 21.98 -3.09 -16.02
CA GLY A 36 22.35 -4.35 -16.67
C GLY A 36 21.37 -5.52 -16.47
N VAL A 37 20.57 -5.52 -15.39
CA VAL A 37 19.71 -6.65 -15.01
C VAL A 37 18.28 -6.51 -15.56
N LEU A 38 17.73 -7.60 -16.14
CA LEU A 38 16.35 -7.67 -16.61
C LEU A 38 15.38 -7.86 -15.43
N LYS A 39 14.63 -6.82 -15.07
CA LYS A 39 13.62 -6.83 -14.00
C LYS A 39 12.21 -6.77 -14.58
N PRO A 40 11.18 -7.37 -13.96
CA PRO A 40 9.79 -7.21 -14.41
C PRO A 40 9.43 -5.72 -14.58
N TYR A 41 8.68 -5.39 -15.65
CA TYR A 41 8.18 -4.03 -15.84
C TYR A 41 7.17 -3.72 -14.73
N LYS A 42 7.55 -2.82 -13.83
CA LYS A 42 6.62 -2.20 -12.88
C LYS A 42 6.31 -0.80 -13.43
N PRO A 43 5.05 -0.49 -13.78
CA PRO A 43 4.70 0.88 -14.13
C PRO A 43 5.16 1.78 -12.97
N ARG A 44 5.82 2.90 -13.30
CA ARG A 44 6.07 3.94 -12.31
C ARG A 44 4.68 4.42 -11.90
N ARG A 45 4.38 4.39 -10.59
CA ARG A 45 3.13 4.99 -10.12
C ARG A 45 3.13 6.45 -10.55
N GLN A 46 2.09 6.89 -11.24
CA GLN A 46 1.95 8.28 -11.63
C GLN A 46 1.43 9.08 -10.42
N ARG A 47 1.72 10.38 -10.37
CA ARG A 47 1.04 11.25 -9.39
C ARG A 47 -0.45 11.21 -9.72
N GLY A 48 -1.28 10.88 -8.74
CA GLY A 48 -2.73 10.68 -8.92
C GLY A 48 -3.17 9.21 -8.97
N ASP A 49 -2.25 8.23 -9.03
CA ASP A 49 -2.65 6.83 -8.94
C ASP A 49 -3.39 6.55 -7.62
N PRO A 50 -4.54 5.82 -7.65
CA PRO A 50 -5.31 5.52 -6.45
C PRO A 50 -4.49 4.78 -5.39
N ILE A 51 -4.70 5.17 -4.14
CA ILE A 51 -4.08 4.60 -2.96
C ILE A 51 -5.02 3.57 -2.36
N LYS A 52 -4.49 2.36 -2.17
CA LYS A 52 -5.21 1.29 -1.51
C LYS A 52 -5.16 1.50 0.01
N LEU A 53 -6.32 1.70 0.61
CA LEU A 53 -6.51 1.85 2.04
C LEU A 53 -7.32 0.67 2.60
N TYR A 54 -7.05 0.33 3.85
CA TYR A 54 -7.78 -0.69 4.59
C TYR A 54 -8.22 -0.11 5.92
N PHE A 55 -9.50 -0.27 6.26
CA PHE A 55 -10.04 0.13 7.55
C PHE A 55 -10.19 -1.09 8.45
N TRP A 56 -9.63 -0.99 9.64
CA TRP A 56 -9.75 -2.01 10.68
C TRP A 56 -10.45 -1.38 11.89
N GLU A 57 -11.44 -2.04 12.46
CA GLU A 57 -12.10 -1.57 13.67
C GLU A 57 -11.42 -2.12 14.92
N LYS A 58 -11.21 -1.27 15.90
CA LYS A 58 -10.71 -1.63 17.21
C LYS A 58 -11.90 -1.91 18.12
N ARG A 59 -12.14 -3.19 18.45
CA ARG A 59 -13.24 -3.64 19.31
C ARG A 59 -12.72 -4.32 20.58
N PRO A 60 -13.45 -4.25 21.71
CA PRO A 60 -13.14 -5.08 22.86
C PRO A 60 -13.28 -6.56 22.49
N MET A 61 -12.38 -7.39 23.02
CA MET A 61 -12.43 -8.83 22.84
C MET A 61 -13.63 -9.40 23.62
N SER A 62 -14.42 -10.26 22.99
CA SER A 62 -15.49 -10.96 23.68
C SER A 62 -14.94 -11.90 24.75
N LYS A 63 -15.74 -12.16 25.79
CA LYS A 63 -15.39 -13.11 26.86
C LYS A 63 -15.07 -14.50 26.30
N ALA A 64 -15.82 -14.95 25.30
CA ALA A 64 -15.58 -16.20 24.59
C ALA A 64 -14.23 -16.18 23.85
N GLY A 65 -13.95 -15.13 23.08
CA GLY A 65 -12.66 -14.97 22.40
C GLY A 65 -11.47 -14.95 23.36
N TYR A 66 -11.60 -14.32 24.51
CA TYR A 66 -10.57 -14.31 25.55
C TYR A 66 -10.33 -15.70 26.16
N ARG A 67 -11.39 -16.51 26.32
CA ARG A 67 -11.29 -17.88 26.84
C ARG A 67 -10.62 -18.84 25.85
N ASN A 68 -10.63 -18.55 24.55
CA ASN A 68 -9.93 -19.37 23.54
C ASN A 68 -8.41 -19.33 23.68
N TRP A 69 -7.85 -18.28 24.31
CA TRP A 69 -6.43 -18.26 24.63
C TRP A 69 -6.10 -19.30 25.70
N SER A 70 -4.90 -19.88 25.64
CA SER A 70 -4.44 -20.81 26.68
C SER A 70 -4.36 -20.08 28.05
N ARG A 71 -4.62 -20.80 29.15
CA ARG A 71 -4.63 -20.22 30.51
C ARG A 71 -3.33 -19.45 30.83
N LYS A 72 -2.19 -19.91 30.32
CA LYS A 72 -0.87 -19.29 30.50
C LYS A 72 -0.71 -17.97 29.72
N LEU A 73 -1.30 -17.85 28.54
CA LEU A 73 -1.17 -16.65 27.69
C LEU A 73 -2.22 -15.57 27.97
N ARG A 74 -3.38 -15.95 28.54
CA ARG A 74 -4.50 -15.04 28.84
C ARG A 74 -4.09 -13.75 29.59
N PRO A 75 -3.29 -13.78 30.67
CA PRO A 75 -2.92 -12.56 31.40
C PRO A 75 -2.14 -11.55 30.56
N TYR A 76 -1.42 -12.02 29.54
CA TYR A 76 -0.61 -11.20 28.65
C TYR A 76 -1.35 -10.77 27.38
N ALA A 77 -2.52 -11.36 27.12
CA ALA A 77 -3.32 -11.04 25.94
C ALA A 77 -4.07 -9.72 26.14
N LYS A 78 -3.87 -8.78 25.20
CA LYS A 78 -4.65 -7.54 25.16
C LYS A 78 -6.12 -7.88 24.89
N ARG A 79 -7.03 -7.35 25.72
CA ARG A 79 -8.50 -7.52 25.55
C ARG A 79 -9.09 -6.65 24.43
N MET A 80 -8.31 -6.36 23.40
CA MET A 80 -8.72 -5.61 22.22
C MET A 80 -8.40 -6.43 20.98
N VAL A 81 -9.34 -6.49 20.06
CA VAL A 81 -9.18 -7.12 18.75
C VAL A 81 -9.29 -6.08 17.66
N TYR A 82 -8.59 -6.33 16.55
CA TYR A 82 -8.72 -5.54 15.34
C TYR A 82 -9.45 -6.35 14.29
N HIS A 83 -10.62 -5.87 13.89
CA HIS A 83 -11.46 -6.51 12.91
C HIS A 83 -11.30 -5.83 11.54
N PRO A 84 -10.82 -6.52 10.50
CA PRO A 84 -10.77 -5.94 9.16
C PRO A 84 -12.20 -5.65 8.66
N LEU A 85 -12.45 -4.42 8.22
CA LEU A 85 -13.77 -4.01 7.72
C LEU A 85 -13.79 -4.00 6.19
N ILE A 86 -13.14 -3.00 5.60
CA ILE A 86 -13.23 -2.71 4.18
C ILE A 86 -11.89 -2.28 3.62
N ARG A 87 -11.68 -2.60 2.34
CA ARG A 87 -10.62 -2.04 1.51
C ARG A 87 -11.26 -1.09 0.51
N ILE A 88 -10.69 0.09 0.38
CA ILE A 88 -11.06 1.07 -0.64
C ILE A 88 -9.83 1.54 -1.42
N ASP A 89 -10.02 1.92 -2.67
CA ASP A 89 -9.00 2.57 -3.49
C ASP A 89 -9.39 4.04 -3.65
N VAL A 90 -8.52 4.96 -3.23
CA VAL A 90 -8.87 6.37 -3.01
C VAL A 90 -7.87 7.27 -3.70
N ASP A 91 -8.35 8.33 -4.33
CA ASP A 91 -7.47 9.35 -4.90
C ASP A 91 -6.64 10.04 -3.79
N PRO A 92 -5.32 10.26 -3.98
CA PRO A 92 -4.49 10.98 -3.02
C PRO A 92 -5.09 12.31 -2.50
N SER A 93 -5.83 13.03 -3.34
CA SER A 93 -6.53 14.27 -3.00
C SER A 93 -7.67 14.12 -1.99
N ARG A 94 -8.22 12.92 -1.78
CA ARG A 94 -9.27 12.67 -0.78
C ARG A 94 -8.72 12.27 0.59
N ILE A 95 -7.40 12.26 0.74
CA ILE A 95 -6.69 11.95 1.99
C ILE A 95 -5.48 12.86 2.17
N SER A 96 -5.44 14.01 1.49
CA SER A 96 -4.32 14.94 1.51
C SER A 96 -4.30 15.76 2.79
N THR A 97 -5.44 16.00 3.42
CA THR A 97 -5.55 16.71 4.69
C THR A 97 -6.23 15.87 5.79
N VAL A 98 -6.08 16.30 7.04
CA VAL A 98 -6.80 15.68 8.17
C VAL A 98 -8.30 15.77 7.98
N GLU A 99 -8.80 16.88 7.44
CA GLU A 99 -10.23 17.11 7.22
C GLU A 99 -10.79 16.18 6.14
N GLU A 100 -10.07 15.99 5.05
CA GLU A 100 -10.46 15.03 4.01
C GLU A 100 -10.47 13.60 4.53
N VAL A 101 -9.51 13.22 5.38
CA VAL A 101 -9.51 11.90 6.04
C VAL A 101 -10.75 11.73 6.91
N LYS A 102 -11.18 12.77 7.65
CA LYS A 102 -12.43 12.72 8.43
C LYS A 102 -13.64 12.50 7.52
N ASN A 103 -13.78 13.33 6.48
CA ASN A 103 -14.90 13.29 5.54
C ASN A 103 -15.00 11.92 4.86
N LEU A 104 -13.88 11.41 4.34
CA LEU A 104 -13.81 10.08 3.75
C LEU A 104 -14.22 8.98 4.73
N THR A 105 -13.77 9.07 5.99
CA THR A 105 -14.09 8.03 6.98
C THR A 105 -15.57 8.06 7.36
N LEU A 106 -16.16 9.25 7.49
CA LEU A 106 -17.60 9.38 7.75
C LEU A 106 -18.44 8.85 6.58
N GLU A 107 -18.05 9.13 5.34
CA GLU A 107 -18.71 8.63 4.13
C GLU A 107 -18.65 7.10 4.03
N VAL A 108 -17.49 6.51 4.32
CA VAL A 108 -17.26 5.07 4.09
C VAL A 108 -17.77 4.21 5.25
N ILE A 109 -17.65 4.69 6.49
CA ILE A 109 -17.97 3.91 7.69
C ILE A 109 -19.36 4.27 8.22
N GLY A 110 -19.67 5.56 8.41
CA GLY A 110 -21.02 6.01 8.76
C GLY A 110 -21.56 5.56 10.12
N TYR A 111 -20.73 5.06 11.04
CA TYR A 111 -21.16 4.70 12.41
C TYR A 111 -20.08 4.96 13.46
N GLU A 112 -20.49 5.03 14.73
CA GLU A 112 -19.61 5.28 15.88
C GLU A 112 -18.60 4.14 16.11
N GLY A 113 -17.35 4.49 16.42
CA GLY A 113 -16.34 3.51 16.72
C GLY A 113 -14.91 4.05 16.67
N THR A 114 -13.96 3.15 16.89
CA THR A 114 -12.53 3.46 16.72
C THR A 114 -11.97 2.63 15.59
N PHE A 115 -11.40 3.31 14.60
CA PHE A 115 -10.93 2.74 13.35
C PHE A 115 -9.45 3.01 13.15
N ILE A 116 -8.80 2.11 12.45
CA ILE A 116 -7.41 2.22 12.04
C ILE A 116 -7.38 2.23 10.53
N MET A 117 -6.97 3.36 9.97
CA MET A 117 -6.65 3.46 8.55
C MET A 117 -5.26 2.86 8.33
N ARG A 118 -5.18 1.88 7.45
CA ARG A 118 -3.93 1.21 7.07
C ARG A 118 -3.65 1.41 5.60
N GLY A 119 -2.37 1.47 5.27
CA GLY A 119 -1.88 1.51 3.90
C GLY A 119 -0.58 0.75 3.78
N PHE A 120 0.04 0.85 2.62
CA PHE A 120 1.26 0.12 2.31
C PHE A 120 2.49 0.96 2.57
N SER A 121 3.42 0.43 3.38
CA SER A 121 4.74 1.04 3.53
C SER A 121 5.54 0.94 2.23
N ASN A 122 6.45 1.88 2.00
CA ASN A 122 7.45 1.75 0.94
C ASN A 122 8.45 0.61 1.21
N ALA A 123 8.56 0.15 2.46
CA ALA A 123 9.38 -1.00 2.83
C ALA A 123 8.77 -2.31 2.26
N LYS A 124 9.58 -3.03 1.49
CA LYS A 124 9.24 -4.36 0.97
C LYS A 124 9.80 -5.42 1.90
N THR A 125 8.98 -6.41 2.25
CA THR A 125 9.50 -7.69 2.74
C THR A 125 9.89 -8.55 1.53
N LYS A 126 10.54 -9.70 1.77
CA LYS A 126 10.91 -10.65 0.70
C LYS A 126 9.71 -11.04 -0.18
N THR A 127 8.51 -11.13 0.39
CA THR A 127 7.32 -11.67 -0.28
C THR A 127 6.21 -10.66 -0.55
N HIS A 128 6.13 -9.54 0.19
CA HIS A 128 5.01 -8.61 0.05
C HIS A 128 5.36 -7.18 0.49
N VAL A 129 4.41 -6.27 0.31
CA VAL A 129 4.49 -4.91 0.84
C VAL A 129 3.84 -4.88 2.22
N LYS A 130 4.56 -4.38 3.23
CA LYS A 130 4.07 -4.39 4.62
C LYS A 130 2.93 -3.39 4.77
N GLN A 131 1.80 -3.86 5.31
CA GLN A 131 0.71 -2.96 5.74
C GLN A 131 1.06 -2.28 7.05
N VAL A 132 0.97 -0.96 7.08
CA VAL A 132 1.25 -0.12 8.25
C VAL A 132 0.03 0.70 8.62
N ARG A 133 -0.12 1.00 9.91
CA ARG A 133 -1.08 1.99 10.38
C ARG A 133 -0.67 3.37 9.87
N LEU A 134 -1.61 4.06 9.24
CA LEU A 134 -1.46 5.42 8.76
C LEU A 134 -2.02 6.43 9.75
N ALA A 135 -3.22 6.17 10.28
CA ALA A 135 -3.89 7.00 11.27
C ALA A 135 -4.84 6.16 12.15
N VAL A 136 -5.19 6.70 13.31
CA VAL A 136 -6.30 6.24 14.15
C VAL A 136 -7.43 7.25 14.01
N ILE A 137 -8.65 6.78 13.80
CA ILE A 137 -9.83 7.64 13.63
C ILE A 137 -10.88 7.22 14.65
N LYS A 138 -11.40 8.17 15.42
CA LYS A 138 -12.52 7.94 16.34
C LYS A 138 -13.75 8.66 15.80
N ILE A 139 -14.79 7.92 15.48
CA ILE A 139 -16.10 8.48 15.13
C ILE A 139 -16.95 8.45 16.40
N VAL A 140 -17.55 9.57 16.78
CA VAL A 140 -18.40 9.71 17.97
C VAL A 140 -19.70 10.38 17.57
N ASN A 141 -20.81 9.94 18.15
CA ASN A 141 -22.10 10.58 17.96
C ASN A 141 -22.26 11.79 18.89
N PHE A 142 -22.53 12.96 18.32
CA PHE A 142 -22.87 14.18 19.05
C PHE A 142 -24.32 14.59 18.75
N SER A 143 -24.86 15.55 19.51
CA SER A 143 -26.22 16.09 19.29
C SER A 143 -26.47 16.62 17.87
N GLY A 144 -25.42 16.99 17.13
CA GLY A 144 -25.48 17.44 15.73
C GLY A 144 -25.02 16.40 14.70
N GLY A 145 -24.94 15.11 15.06
CA GLY A 145 -24.54 14.02 14.17
C GLY A 145 -23.15 13.45 14.44
N LEU A 146 -22.71 12.55 13.55
CA LEU A 146 -21.43 11.85 13.67
C LEU A 146 -20.26 12.80 13.39
N LYS A 147 -19.28 12.82 14.29
CA LYS A 147 -18.02 13.56 14.12
C LYS A 147 -16.82 12.63 14.17
N ALA A 148 -15.89 12.80 13.24
CA ALA A 148 -14.65 12.04 13.18
C ALA A 148 -13.47 12.86 13.72
N PHE A 149 -12.64 12.21 14.55
CA PHE A 149 -11.39 12.75 15.09
C PHE A 149 -10.24 11.88 14.63
N VAL A 150 -9.23 12.48 14.01
CA VAL A 150 -8.04 11.76 13.54
C VAL A 150 -6.90 12.00 14.51
N SER A 151 -6.29 10.92 14.98
CA SER A 151 -5.09 10.92 15.81
C SER A 151 -4.02 10.02 15.20
N GLU A 152 -2.78 10.15 15.68
CA GLU A 152 -1.66 9.30 15.28
C GLU A 152 -1.40 9.21 13.75
N TYR A 153 -1.53 10.33 13.04
CA TYR A 153 -1.35 10.42 11.58
C TYR A 153 0.10 10.72 11.15
N SER A 154 1.08 10.63 12.05
CA SER A 154 2.50 10.92 11.79
C SER A 154 3.15 10.06 10.70
N ARG A 155 2.51 8.96 10.34
CA ARG A 155 2.95 8.12 9.22
C ARG A 155 2.33 8.53 7.91
N LEU A 156 1.11 9.05 7.95
CA LEU A 156 0.42 9.64 6.79
C LEU A 156 1.15 10.90 6.33
N SER A 157 1.67 11.71 7.25
CA SER A 157 2.48 12.91 6.93
C SER A 157 3.81 12.64 6.22
N ARG A 158 4.26 11.38 6.16
CA ARG A 158 5.45 10.99 5.38
C ARG A 158 5.16 10.77 3.90
N TYR A 159 3.89 10.76 3.51
CA TYR A 159 3.51 10.56 2.13
C TYR A 159 3.50 11.89 1.38
N TRP A 160 3.99 11.86 0.14
CA TRP A 160 4.16 13.04 -0.71
C TRP A 160 2.88 13.84 -0.98
N PHE A 161 1.72 13.22 -0.83
CA PHE A 161 0.42 13.84 -1.07
C PHE A 161 -0.19 14.46 0.19
N PHE A 162 0.35 14.17 1.39
CA PHE A 162 -0.23 14.66 2.63
C PHE A 162 0.28 16.07 2.94
N GLN A 163 -0.64 17.00 3.10
CA GLN A 163 -0.42 18.42 3.38
C GLN A 163 -0.67 18.76 4.86
N GLY A 164 -1.15 17.80 5.66
CA GLY A 164 -1.46 17.99 7.09
C GLY A 164 -0.23 17.96 8.00
N GLY A 165 0.42 19.12 8.17
CA GLY A 165 1.13 19.49 9.40
C GLY A 165 2.57 18.96 9.57
N LYS A 166 3.53 19.89 9.51
CA LYS A 166 4.51 20.03 10.59
C LYS A 166 3.80 20.58 11.83
#